data_AF-A0A8H9KWZ0-F1
#
_entry.id   AF-A0A8H9KWZ0-F1
#
_cell.length_a   1.000
_cell.length_b   1.000
_cell.length_c   1.000
_cell.angle_alpha   90.00
_cell.angle_beta   90.00
_cell.angle_gamma   90.00
#
_symmetry.space_group_name_H-M   'P 1'
#
loop_
_entity.id
_entity.type
_entity.pdbx_description
1 polymer ?
#
loop_
_entity_poly.entity_id
_entity_poly.type
_entity_poly.pdbx_seq_one_letter_code
_entity_poly.pdbx_strand_id
1 'polypeptide(L)'
;MSTERPGGQLDPEDDDLDRAFGPDTGSVTIRTTPQRVRRGALVTVGVVLAAGVLVIALGTIISSVQNGVGGVFPQPEAALARFDTAARAVDGVRSVEGVRTVKTGFASYDVVSVATAEDGLAPDAQDDLVAALSAAAATTGGNGVRVFAVVQLDTMRVGLSADADVTAARLDLARRVDAIGGVRAVRCAWATDAPSDEATAQEVTLQTIGRGAALDAVMAKAQESTQAAFRGATVTAVRPPA
;
A
#
# COMPACT_ATOMS: atom_id res chain seq x y z
N MET A 1 10.21 15.22 69.31
CA MET A 1 9.09 14.82 70.19
C MET A 1 8.12 14.05 69.32
N SER A 2 8.38 12.78 69.01
CA SER A 2 8.25 11.58 69.86
C SER A 2 6.82 11.43 70.38
N THR A 3 6.03 10.62 69.66
CA THR A 3 4.85 9.95 70.21
C THR A 3 5.01 8.46 69.95
N GLU A 4 5.22 7.75 71.06
CA GLU A 4 5.38 6.32 71.21
C GLU A 4 4.13 5.53 70.78
N ARG A 5 4.37 4.28 70.33
CA ARG A 5 3.40 3.18 70.31
C ARG A 5 3.31 2.55 71.71
N PRO A 6 2.16 1.94 72.03
CA PRO A 6 2.09 0.62 72.68
C PRO A 6 1.56 -0.39 71.65
N GLY A 7 2.18 -1.56 71.38
CA GLY A 7 2.18 -2.75 72.26
C GLY A 7 0.74 -3.25 72.42
N GLY A 8 0.25 -4.35 71.86
CA GLY A 8 0.84 -5.60 71.39
C GLY A 8 0.12 -6.74 72.11
N GLN A 9 -0.87 -7.37 71.47
CA GLN A 9 -1.41 -8.68 71.88
C GLN A 9 -1.98 -9.38 70.64
N LEU A 10 -1.30 -10.44 70.23
CA LEU A 10 -1.69 -11.37 69.16
C LEU A 10 -2.33 -12.57 69.88
N ASP A 11 -3.65 -12.72 69.79
CA ASP A 11 -4.31 -13.98 70.14
C ASP A 11 -4.39 -14.87 68.88
N PRO A 12 -3.98 -16.15 68.96
CA PRO A 12 -4.01 -17.10 67.87
C PRO A 12 -5.29 -17.93 67.97
N GLU A 13 -6.36 -17.50 67.29
CA GLU A 13 -7.57 -18.32 67.14
C GLU A 13 -7.97 -18.40 65.66
N ASP A 14 -7.70 -19.59 65.12
CA ASP A 14 -8.47 -20.31 64.12
C ASP A 14 -8.62 -19.72 62.72
N ASP A 15 -7.66 -20.11 61.86
CA ASP A 15 -7.80 -20.30 60.41
C ASP A 15 -8.98 -21.25 60.13
N ASP A 16 -10.19 -20.70 60.13
CA ASP A 16 -11.46 -21.42 59.95
C ASP A 16 -11.76 -21.78 58.48
N LEU A 17 -10.73 -21.76 57.62
CA LEU A 17 -10.82 -22.12 56.20
C LEU A 17 -10.45 -23.58 55.91
N ASP A 18 -9.73 -24.26 56.82
CA ASP A 18 -9.25 -25.64 56.63
C ASP A 18 -10.24 -26.71 57.15
N ARG A 19 -11.26 -26.31 57.91
CA ARG A 19 -12.31 -27.23 58.43
C ARG A 19 -13.49 -27.41 57.46
N ALA A 20 -13.69 -26.48 56.52
CA ALA A 20 -14.82 -26.53 55.58
C ALA A 20 -14.57 -27.46 54.37
N PHE A 21 -13.31 -27.77 54.04
CA PHE A 21 -12.95 -28.57 52.88
C PHE A 21 -11.92 -29.63 53.28
N GLY A 22 -12.40 -30.85 53.55
CA GLY A 22 -11.55 -31.99 53.93
C GLY A 22 -10.44 -32.31 52.92
N PRO A 23 -9.48 -33.17 53.28
CA PRO A 23 -8.19 -33.35 52.59
C PRO A 23 -8.26 -34.05 51.20
N ASP A 24 -9.45 -34.18 50.60
CA ASP A 24 -9.69 -34.89 49.34
C ASP A 24 -10.44 -34.03 48.30
N THR A 25 -9.97 -32.81 48.03
CA THR A 25 -10.30 -32.10 46.78
C THR A 25 -9.06 -31.92 45.91
N GLY A 26 -8.49 -33.07 45.56
CA GLY A 26 -7.41 -33.18 44.59
C GLY A 26 -7.83 -32.75 43.19
N SER A 27 -6.84 -32.21 42.47
CA SER A 27 -6.82 -31.91 41.04
C SER A 27 -7.49 -30.63 40.56
N VAL A 28 -6.92 -29.47 40.92
CA VAL A 28 -6.86 -28.42 39.89
C VAL A 28 -5.90 -28.95 38.83
N THR A 29 -6.43 -29.22 37.64
CA THR A 29 -5.60 -29.56 36.49
C THR A 29 -4.61 -28.42 36.30
N ILE A 30 -3.33 -28.64 36.63
CA ILE A 30 -2.26 -27.71 36.29
C ILE A 30 -2.20 -27.72 34.77
N ARG A 31 -2.88 -26.76 34.15
CA ARG A 31 -2.87 -26.59 32.70
C ARG A 31 -1.44 -26.33 32.29
N THR A 32 -0.93 -27.20 31.43
CA THR A 32 0.43 -27.17 30.94
C THR A 32 0.70 -25.85 30.23
N THR A 33 1.92 -25.36 30.38
CA THR A 33 2.53 -24.15 29.81
C THR A 33 2.19 -23.85 28.34
N PRO A 34 1.94 -24.83 27.42
CA PRO A 34 1.64 -24.54 26.02
C PRO A 34 0.33 -23.78 25.78
N GLN A 35 -0.67 -23.87 26.67
CA GLN A 35 -1.96 -23.21 26.48
C GLN A 35 -1.95 -21.70 26.83
N ARG A 36 -1.03 -21.25 27.68
CA ARG A 36 -0.88 -19.83 28.04
C ARG A 36 -0.25 -19.02 26.89
N VAL A 37 0.71 -19.61 26.17
CA VAL A 37 1.39 -18.93 25.04
C VAL A 37 0.42 -18.68 23.87
N ARG A 38 -0.48 -19.63 23.60
CA ARG A 38 -1.45 -19.53 22.49
C ARG A 38 -2.53 -18.46 22.72
N ARG A 39 -2.91 -18.21 23.98
CA ARG A 39 -3.81 -17.09 24.33
C ARG A 39 -3.06 -15.77 24.47
N GLY A 40 -1.81 -15.78 24.96
CA GLY A 40 -0.95 -14.60 25.00
C GLY A 40 -0.79 -13.98 23.61
N ALA A 41 -0.43 -14.82 22.62
CA ALA A 41 -0.31 -14.42 21.21
C ALA A 41 -1.61 -13.83 20.65
N LEU A 42 -2.77 -14.48 20.90
CA LEU A 42 -4.08 -14.01 20.44
C LEU A 42 -4.49 -12.66 21.06
N VAL A 43 -4.17 -12.44 22.33
CA VAL A 43 -4.43 -11.16 23.01
C VAL A 43 -3.50 -10.06 22.51
N THR A 44 -2.21 -10.33 22.31
CA THR A 44 -1.30 -9.35 21.70
C THR A 44 -1.67 -9.02 20.25
N VAL A 45 -2.07 -10.00 19.44
CA VAL A 45 -2.55 -9.77 18.07
C VAL A 45 -3.81 -8.90 18.08
N GLY A 46 -4.76 -9.17 18.98
CA GLY A 46 -5.97 -8.37 19.14
C GLY A 46 -5.68 -6.92 19.57
N VAL A 47 -4.73 -6.71 20.48
CA VAL A 47 -4.32 -5.37 20.94
C VAL A 47 -3.58 -4.60 19.85
N VAL A 48 -2.71 -5.25 19.08
CA VAL A 48 -1.99 -4.61 17.95
C VAL A 48 -2.98 -4.21 16.85
N LEU A 49 -3.96 -5.06 16.54
CA LEU A 49 -5.04 -4.72 15.61
C LEU A 49 -5.88 -3.54 16.11
N ALA A 50 -6.30 -3.56 17.38
CA ALA A 50 -7.07 -2.47 17.96
C ALA A 50 -6.28 -1.15 18.01
N ALA A 51 -5.01 -1.19 18.37
CA ALA A 51 -4.13 -0.03 18.35
C ALA A 51 -3.91 0.49 16.92
N GLY A 52 -3.73 -0.40 15.94
CA GLY A 52 -3.65 -0.04 14.52
C GLY A 52 -4.92 0.63 14.03
N VAL A 53 -6.09 0.07 14.35
CA VAL A 53 -7.40 0.67 14.02
C VAL A 53 -7.55 2.03 14.69
N LEU A 54 -7.12 2.18 15.95
CA LEU A 54 -7.23 3.45 16.68
C LEU A 54 -6.27 4.52 16.13
N VAL A 55 -5.06 4.13 15.70
CA VAL A 55 -4.12 5.01 14.99
C VAL A 55 -4.68 5.43 13.64
N ILE A 56 -5.30 4.51 12.90
CA ILE A 56 -5.99 4.82 11.62
C ILE A 56 -7.16 5.77 11.88
N ALA A 57 -7.99 5.50 12.88
CA ALA A 57 -9.15 6.32 13.22
C ALA A 57 -8.78 7.70 13.77
N LEU A 58 -7.71 7.83 14.57
CA LEU A 58 -7.20 9.14 14.96
C LEU A 58 -6.53 9.86 13.78
N GLY A 59 -5.87 9.11 12.89
CA GLY A 59 -5.28 9.64 11.65
C GLY A 59 -6.33 10.25 10.72
N THR A 60 -7.50 9.61 10.58
CA THR A 60 -8.61 10.15 9.77
C THR A 60 -9.21 11.42 10.36
N ILE A 61 -9.32 11.50 11.70
CA ILE A 61 -9.81 12.70 12.40
C ILE A 61 -8.81 13.86 12.28
N ILE A 62 -7.49 13.61 12.37
CA ILE A 62 -6.46 14.66 12.24
C ILE A 62 -6.28 15.11 10.78
N SER A 63 -6.39 14.18 9.83
CA SER A 63 -6.35 14.48 8.38
C SER A 63 -7.51 15.39 7.95
N SER A 64 -8.66 15.29 8.61
CA SER A 64 -9.79 16.22 8.41
C SER A 64 -9.47 17.68 8.76
N VAL A 65 -8.50 17.94 9.65
CA VAL A 65 -8.22 19.29 10.17
C VAL A 65 -7.03 19.94 9.44
N GLN A 66 -6.14 19.15 8.84
CA GLN A 66 -5.00 19.65 8.05
C GLN A 66 -5.37 20.04 6.60
N ASN A 67 -6.61 19.78 6.15
CA ASN A 67 -7.13 20.16 4.82
C ASN A 67 -7.51 21.65 4.67
N GLY A 68 -6.86 22.55 5.40
CA GLY A 68 -7.03 24.00 5.31
C GLY A 68 -8.35 24.51 5.92
N VAL A 69 -8.39 25.83 6.15
CA VAL A 69 -9.51 26.55 6.77
C VAL A 69 -10.84 26.16 6.09
N GLY A 70 -11.59 25.24 6.70
CA GLY A 70 -12.94 24.82 6.29
C GLY A 70 -13.07 23.53 5.46
N GLY A 71 -12.01 22.90 4.95
CA GLY A 71 -12.10 21.57 4.30
C GLY A 71 -12.89 21.48 2.97
N VAL A 72 -13.22 22.59 2.32
CA VAL A 72 -14.08 22.61 1.10
C VAL A 72 -13.29 22.70 -0.21
N PHE A 73 -12.02 23.10 -0.18
CA PHE A 73 -11.24 23.38 -1.40
C PHE A 73 -10.17 22.32 -1.70
N PRO A 74 -10.00 21.90 -2.97
CA PRO A 74 -8.93 20.99 -3.37
C PRO A 74 -7.55 21.59 -3.10
N GLN A 75 -6.63 20.75 -2.61
CA GLN A 75 -5.23 21.12 -2.36
C GLN A 75 -4.28 20.17 -3.10
N PRO A 76 -4.10 20.33 -4.42
CA PRO A 76 -3.31 19.40 -5.21
C PRO A 76 -1.84 19.36 -4.80
N GLU A 77 -1.21 20.51 -4.48
CA GLU A 77 0.19 20.56 -4.06
C GLU A 77 0.39 19.88 -2.69
N ALA A 78 -0.56 20.04 -1.77
CA ALA A 78 -0.51 19.36 -0.47
C ALA A 78 -0.74 17.85 -0.60
N ALA A 79 -1.62 17.43 -1.51
CA ALA A 79 -1.81 16.01 -1.83
C ALA A 79 -0.53 15.41 -2.44
N LEU A 80 0.12 16.13 -3.36
CA LEU A 80 1.39 15.73 -3.97
C LEU A 80 2.50 15.58 -2.91
N ALA A 81 2.63 16.54 -1.99
CA ALA A 81 3.62 16.48 -0.91
C ALA A 81 3.36 15.34 0.09
N ARG A 82 2.08 15.08 0.41
CA ARG A 82 1.67 13.93 1.23
C ARG A 82 1.99 12.61 0.53
N PHE A 83 1.72 12.50 -0.77
CA PHE A 83 2.08 11.34 -1.57
C PHE A 83 3.59 11.14 -1.63
N ASP A 84 4.38 12.18 -1.91
CA ASP A 84 5.85 12.10 -1.93
C ASP A 84 6.40 11.57 -0.59
N THR A 85 5.90 12.11 0.53
CA THR A 85 6.29 11.65 1.87
C THR A 85 5.91 10.19 2.11
N ALA A 86 4.68 9.80 1.78
CA ALA A 86 4.19 8.44 1.96
C ALA A 86 4.94 7.44 1.06
N ALA A 87 5.16 7.78 -0.20
CA ALA A 87 5.83 6.94 -1.18
C ALA A 87 7.32 6.75 -0.83
N ARG A 88 8.02 7.78 -0.34
CA ARG A 88 9.41 7.65 0.13
C ARG A 88 9.56 6.74 1.36
N ALA A 89 8.47 6.53 2.11
CA ALA A 89 8.47 5.63 3.26
C ALA A 89 8.18 4.17 2.89
N VAL A 90 7.89 3.88 1.62
CA VAL A 90 7.66 2.51 1.14
C VAL A 90 9.01 1.85 0.85
N ASP A 91 9.21 0.66 1.42
CA ASP A 91 10.40 -0.15 1.17
C ASP A 91 10.55 -0.48 -0.33
N GLY A 92 11.77 -0.37 -0.86
CA GLY A 92 12.04 -0.58 -2.29
C GLY A 92 11.84 0.67 -3.16
N VAL A 93 11.48 1.84 -2.61
CA VAL A 93 11.50 3.12 -3.32
C VAL A 93 12.84 3.82 -3.14
N ARG A 94 13.52 4.12 -4.25
CA ARG A 94 14.78 4.87 -4.28
C ARG A 94 14.56 6.38 -4.29
N SER A 95 13.62 6.84 -5.10
CA SER A 95 13.33 8.27 -5.27
C SER A 95 11.91 8.50 -5.74
N VAL A 96 11.36 9.66 -5.39
CA VAL A 96 10.07 10.13 -5.88
C VAL A 96 10.26 11.55 -6.42
N GLU A 97 9.63 11.85 -7.54
CA GLU A 97 9.61 13.16 -8.17
C GLU A 97 8.17 13.55 -8.49
N GLY A 98 7.72 14.68 -7.94
CA GLY A 98 6.44 15.28 -8.30
C GLY A 98 6.55 15.93 -9.67
N VAL A 99 5.75 15.46 -10.64
CA VAL A 99 5.90 15.90 -12.03
C VAL A 99 4.97 17.05 -12.36
N ARG A 100 3.68 16.93 -11.99
CA ARG A 100 2.67 17.93 -12.41
C ARG A 100 1.34 17.78 -11.69
N THR A 101 0.57 18.86 -11.80
CA THR A 101 -0.84 18.97 -11.42
C THR A 101 -1.66 19.38 -12.65
N VAL A 102 -2.78 18.71 -12.90
CA VAL A 102 -3.70 18.99 -14.01
C VAL A 102 -5.08 19.30 -13.43
N LYS A 103 -5.65 20.45 -13.78
CA LYS A 103 -7.03 20.79 -13.42
C LYS A 103 -7.99 20.06 -14.36
N THR A 104 -8.89 19.26 -13.80
CA THR A 104 -9.86 18.45 -14.57
C THR A 104 -11.29 18.95 -14.47
N GLY A 105 -11.57 19.82 -13.51
CA GLY A 105 -12.90 20.41 -13.31
C GLY A 105 -12.86 21.67 -12.46
N PHE A 106 -14.02 22.18 -12.07
CA PHE A 106 -14.13 23.41 -11.26
C PHE A 106 -13.34 23.30 -9.94
N ALA A 107 -13.51 22.18 -9.25
CA ALA A 107 -12.83 21.81 -8.01
C ALA A 107 -12.25 20.39 -8.10
N SER A 108 -11.68 20.04 -9.25
CA SER A 108 -11.10 18.72 -9.48
C SER A 108 -9.71 18.81 -10.10
N TYR A 109 -8.78 18.03 -9.57
CA TYR A 109 -7.39 17.98 -9.98
C TYR A 109 -6.87 16.56 -10.02
N ASP A 110 -6.01 16.28 -10.99
CA ASP A 110 -5.18 15.09 -11.01
C ASP A 110 -3.73 15.51 -10.75
N VAL A 111 -3.06 14.81 -9.85
CA VAL A 111 -1.61 14.99 -9.63
C VAL A 111 -0.88 13.73 -10.08
N VAL A 112 0.28 13.92 -10.71
CA VAL A 112 1.09 12.81 -11.24
C VAL A 112 2.50 12.90 -10.68
N SER A 113 2.95 11.81 -10.08
CA SER A 113 4.34 11.61 -9.63
C SER A 113 5.03 10.50 -10.39
N VAL A 114 6.36 10.47 -10.33
CA VAL A 114 7.16 9.34 -10.77
C VAL A 114 7.92 8.81 -9.56
N ALA A 115 7.77 7.51 -9.29
CA ALA A 115 8.57 6.81 -8.30
C ALA A 115 9.59 5.93 -9.03
N THR A 116 10.82 5.87 -8.53
CA THR A 116 11.86 4.98 -9.02
C THR A 116 12.10 3.94 -7.95
N ALA A 117 11.96 2.67 -8.30
CA ALA A 117 12.22 1.57 -7.38
C ALA A 117 13.72 1.26 -7.30
N GLU A 118 14.09 0.45 -6.31
CA GLU A 118 15.37 -0.25 -6.30
C GLU A 118 15.49 -1.22 -7.49
N ASP A 119 16.72 -1.46 -7.96
CA ASP A 119 16.95 -2.31 -9.12
C ASP A 119 16.91 -3.78 -8.71
N GLY A 120 16.40 -4.64 -9.60
CA GLY A 120 16.45 -6.09 -9.40
C GLY A 120 15.54 -6.63 -8.29
N LEU A 121 14.44 -5.91 -7.98
CA LEU A 121 13.43 -6.40 -7.04
C LEU A 121 12.82 -7.72 -7.54
N ALA A 122 12.70 -8.68 -6.62
CA ALA A 122 12.03 -9.95 -6.90
C ALA A 122 10.53 -9.72 -7.19
N PRO A 123 9.85 -10.62 -7.93
CA PRO A 123 8.45 -10.45 -8.31
C PRO A 123 7.52 -10.15 -7.12
N ASP A 124 7.64 -10.89 -6.03
CA ASP A 124 6.81 -10.68 -4.83
C ASP A 124 7.06 -9.29 -4.21
N ALA A 125 8.32 -8.82 -4.19
CA ALA A 125 8.68 -7.49 -3.70
C ALA A 125 8.17 -6.38 -4.63
N GLN A 126 8.09 -6.62 -5.94
CA GLN A 126 7.45 -5.70 -6.89
C GLN A 126 5.94 -5.60 -6.65
N ASP A 127 5.28 -6.72 -6.35
CA ASP A 127 3.85 -6.74 -6.02
C ASP A 127 3.56 -5.95 -4.74
N ASP A 128 4.33 -6.21 -3.68
CA ASP A 128 4.23 -5.50 -2.40
C ASP A 128 4.47 -3.99 -2.56
N LEU A 129 5.51 -3.61 -3.31
CA LEU A 129 5.83 -2.21 -3.61
C LEU A 129 4.69 -1.51 -4.36
N VAL A 130 4.17 -2.13 -5.43
CA VAL A 130 3.10 -1.56 -6.25
C VAL A 130 1.81 -1.43 -5.44
N ALA A 131 1.47 -2.43 -4.62
CA ALA A 131 0.33 -2.40 -3.72
C ALA A 131 0.47 -1.28 -2.67
N ALA A 132 1.64 -1.14 -2.05
CA ALA A 132 1.91 -0.11 -1.05
C ALA A 132 1.83 1.30 -1.65
N LEU A 133 2.36 1.52 -2.85
CA LEU A 133 2.26 2.80 -3.54
C LEU A 133 0.83 3.13 -3.99
N SER A 134 0.04 2.13 -4.42
CA SER A 134 -1.39 2.30 -4.71
C SER A 134 -2.17 2.70 -3.45
N ALA A 135 -1.88 2.06 -2.30
CA ALA A 135 -2.47 2.42 -1.01
C ALA A 135 -2.06 3.85 -0.57
N ALA A 136 -0.82 4.26 -0.83
CA ALA A 136 -0.37 5.64 -0.60
C ALA A 136 -1.15 6.62 -1.49
N ALA A 137 -1.38 6.32 -2.77
CA ALA A 137 -2.20 7.15 -3.66
C ALA A 137 -3.65 7.27 -3.15
N ALA A 138 -4.24 6.17 -2.69
CA ALA A 138 -5.60 6.14 -2.15
C ALA A 138 -5.78 6.99 -0.88
N THR A 139 -4.77 7.02 0.00
CA THR A 139 -4.83 7.73 1.29
C THR A 139 -4.41 9.20 1.23
N THR A 140 -3.68 9.59 0.18
CA THR A 140 -3.17 10.96 0.01
C THR A 140 -4.00 11.81 -0.95
N GLY A 141 -4.86 11.18 -1.76
CA GLY A 141 -5.94 11.86 -2.50
C GLY A 141 -7.06 12.38 -1.59
N GLY A 142 -8.12 12.92 -2.22
CA GLY A 142 -9.32 13.43 -1.55
C GLY A 142 -9.65 14.88 -1.87
N ASN A 143 -10.85 15.33 -1.49
CA ASN A 143 -11.36 16.71 -1.71
C ASN A 143 -11.18 17.19 -3.16
N GLY A 144 -11.58 16.37 -4.13
CA GLY A 144 -11.46 16.68 -5.56
C GLY A 144 -10.07 16.45 -6.16
N VAL A 145 -9.08 16.02 -5.38
CA VAL A 145 -7.76 15.64 -5.90
C VAL A 145 -7.64 14.13 -6.04
N ARG A 146 -7.28 13.66 -7.24
CA ARG A 146 -6.87 12.27 -7.48
C ARG A 146 -5.35 12.20 -7.63
N VAL A 147 -4.76 11.22 -6.97
CA VAL A 147 -3.31 10.98 -7.03
C VAL A 147 -3.05 9.82 -7.96
N PHE A 148 -2.18 10.06 -8.94
CA PHE A 148 -1.66 9.07 -9.85
C PHE A 148 -0.14 9.06 -9.77
N ALA A 149 0.48 7.94 -10.07
CA ALA A 149 1.93 7.87 -10.17
C ALA A 149 2.37 6.88 -11.25
N VAL A 150 3.61 6.98 -11.70
CA VAL A 150 4.24 5.94 -12.51
C VAL A 150 5.45 5.42 -11.74
N VAL A 151 5.47 4.13 -11.41
CA VAL A 151 6.66 3.50 -10.83
C VAL A 151 7.55 2.95 -11.93
N GLN A 152 8.85 3.22 -11.83
CA GLN A 152 9.89 2.66 -12.69
C GLN A 152 10.52 1.46 -11.98
N LEU A 153 10.39 0.29 -12.59
CA LEU A 153 10.85 -1.01 -12.12
C LEU A 153 11.77 -1.60 -13.21
N ASP A 154 13.07 -1.41 -13.09
CA ASP A 154 14.05 -1.82 -14.12
C ASP A 154 13.64 -1.38 -15.55
N THR A 155 13.18 -2.32 -16.39
CA THR A 155 12.73 -2.09 -17.78
C THR A 155 11.25 -1.71 -17.89
N MET A 156 10.49 -1.79 -16.80
CA MET A 156 9.05 -1.56 -16.77
C MET A 156 8.71 -0.19 -16.17
N ARG A 157 7.67 0.44 -16.71
CA ARG A 157 7.03 1.63 -16.14
C ARG A 157 5.55 1.34 -15.96
N VAL A 158 5.08 1.33 -14.71
CA VAL A 158 3.73 0.89 -14.36
C VAL A 158 2.93 2.07 -13.80
N GLY A 159 1.76 2.33 -14.36
CA GLY A 159 0.82 3.33 -13.86
C GLY A 159 0.17 2.86 -12.56
N LEU A 160 0.13 3.75 -11.58
CA LEU A 160 -0.44 3.56 -10.25
C LEU A 160 -1.61 4.51 -10.06
N SER A 161 -2.68 4.02 -9.46
CA SER A 161 -3.78 4.84 -8.98
C SER A 161 -4.27 4.33 -7.63
N ALA A 162 -5.32 4.95 -7.09
CA ALA A 162 -6.01 4.47 -5.90
C ALA A 162 -6.77 3.14 -6.13
N ASP A 163 -6.97 2.73 -7.38
CA ASP A 163 -7.58 1.44 -7.73
C ASP A 163 -6.48 0.35 -7.77
N ALA A 164 -6.49 -0.49 -6.75
CA ALA A 164 -5.50 -1.55 -6.59
C ALA A 164 -5.62 -2.65 -7.66
N ASP A 165 -6.84 -2.95 -8.12
CA ASP A 165 -7.06 -4.01 -9.11
C ASP A 165 -6.56 -3.58 -10.49
N VAL A 166 -6.87 -2.34 -10.89
CA VAL A 166 -6.37 -1.77 -12.14
C VAL A 166 -4.85 -1.62 -12.09
N THR A 167 -4.31 -1.20 -10.95
CA THR A 167 -2.86 -1.09 -10.74
C THR A 167 -2.14 -2.44 -10.84
N ALA A 168 -2.67 -3.49 -10.19
CA ALA A 168 -2.14 -4.84 -10.29
C ALA A 168 -2.23 -5.37 -11.74
N ALA A 169 -3.35 -5.14 -12.42
CA ALA A 169 -3.53 -5.54 -13.81
C ALA A 169 -2.52 -4.87 -14.76
N ARG A 170 -2.12 -3.61 -14.51
CA ARG A 170 -1.05 -2.92 -15.25
C ARG A 170 0.32 -3.55 -15.01
N LEU A 171 0.64 -3.91 -13.76
CA LEU A 171 1.90 -4.58 -13.42
C LEU A 171 2.00 -5.95 -14.12
N ASP A 172 0.95 -6.75 -14.03
CA ASP A 172 0.87 -8.04 -14.68
C ASP A 172 0.98 -7.94 -16.21
N LEU A 173 0.34 -6.92 -16.80
CA LEU A 173 0.48 -6.64 -18.23
C LEU A 173 1.91 -6.23 -18.59
N ALA A 174 2.54 -5.37 -17.79
CA ALA A 174 3.93 -4.96 -18.01
C ALA A 174 4.87 -6.17 -18.01
N ARG A 175 4.75 -7.08 -17.03
CA ARG A 175 5.55 -8.31 -16.97
C ARG A 175 5.33 -9.20 -18.20
N ARG A 176 4.08 -9.39 -18.62
CA ARG A 176 3.76 -10.20 -19.81
C ARG A 176 4.38 -9.61 -21.08
N VAL A 177 4.32 -8.28 -21.24
CA VAL A 177 4.87 -7.60 -22.41
C VAL A 177 6.40 -7.55 -22.38
N ASP A 178 7.00 -7.31 -21.21
CA ASP A 178 8.45 -7.33 -21.03
C ASP A 178 9.07 -8.71 -21.33
N ALA A 179 8.36 -9.79 -20.99
CA ALA A 179 8.74 -11.16 -21.33
C ALA A 179 8.65 -11.50 -22.83
N ILE A 180 8.13 -10.61 -23.69
CA ILE A 180 8.12 -10.82 -25.14
C ILE A 180 9.53 -10.61 -25.68
N GLY A 181 10.08 -11.65 -26.32
CA GLY A 181 11.39 -11.58 -26.97
C GLY A 181 11.51 -10.39 -27.92
N GLY A 182 12.51 -9.54 -27.70
CA GLY A 182 12.77 -8.34 -28.49
C GLY A 182 12.21 -7.03 -27.90
N VAL A 183 11.43 -7.10 -26.83
CA VAL A 183 11.08 -5.93 -26.00
C VAL A 183 12.29 -5.56 -25.13
N ARG A 184 12.56 -4.26 -25.01
CA ARG A 184 13.67 -3.69 -24.21
C ARG A 184 13.19 -2.93 -22.98
N ALA A 185 12.01 -2.36 -23.08
CA ALA A 185 11.33 -1.68 -21.99
C ALA A 185 9.85 -1.58 -22.35
N VAL A 186 9.00 -1.46 -21.34
CA VAL A 186 7.56 -1.29 -21.51
C VAL A 186 7.02 -0.25 -20.55
N ARG A 187 6.06 0.54 -21.02
CA ARG A 187 5.23 1.40 -20.19
C ARG A 187 3.78 0.93 -20.29
N CYS A 188 3.19 0.53 -19.18
CA CYS A 188 1.78 0.19 -19.05
C CYS A 188 1.12 1.19 -18.10
N ALA A 189 0.48 2.21 -18.66
CA ALA A 189 -0.22 3.25 -17.89
C ALA A 189 -1.30 3.89 -18.77
N TRP A 190 -1.66 5.14 -18.50
CA TRP A 190 -2.55 5.96 -19.31
C TRP A 190 -1.77 6.88 -20.27
N ALA A 191 -2.47 7.54 -21.19
CA ALA A 191 -1.92 8.57 -22.06
C ALA A 191 -1.31 9.72 -21.23
N THR A 192 -0.11 10.19 -21.60
CA THR A 192 0.69 11.10 -20.75
C THR A 192 -0.15 12.21 -20.13
N ASP A 193 -1.05 12.88 -20.84
CA ASP A 193 -1.81 14.06 -20.39
C ASP A 193 -3.18 13.78 -19.77
N ALA A 194 -3.60 12.51 -19.68
CA ALA A 194 -4.94 12.15 -19.21
C ALA A 194 -4.90 10.91 -18.29
N PRO A 195 -4.56 11.06 -17.00
CA PRO A 195 -4.69 10.00 -16.01
C PRO A 195 -6.09 9.40 -15.94
N SER A 196 -6.17 8.07 -16.05
CA SER A 196 -7.43 7.35 -16.07
C SER A 196 -7.24 5.86 -15.77
N ASP A 197 -8.23 5.28 -15.10
CA ASP A 197 -8.35 3.84 -14.84
C ASP A 197 -9.31 3.13 -15.81
N GLU A 198 -9.93 3.89 -16.72
CA GLU A 198 -10.80 3.32 -17.76
C GLU A 198 -10.00 2.41 -18.71
N ALA A 199 -10.54 1.23 -19.02
CA ALA A 199 -9.85 0.24 -19.85
C ALA A 199 -9.45 0.79 -21.23
N THR A 200 -10.30 1.58 -21.86
CA THR A 200 -10.05 2.19 -23.18
C THR A 200 -9.05 3.35 -23.13
N ALA A 201 -8.76 3.89 -21.95
CA ALA A 201 -7.79 4.97 -21.76
C ALA A 201 -6.37 4.44 -21.45
N GLN A 202 -6.20 3.12 -21.34
CA GLN A 202 -4.89 2.52 -21.12
C GLN A 202 -4.06 2.54 -22.41
N GLU A 203 -2.78 2.84 -22.24
CA GLU A 203 -1.78 2.90 -23.30
C GLU A 203 -0.56 2.06 -22.90
N VAL A 204 -0.22 1.13 -23.78
CA VAL A 204 0.98 0.30 -23.66
C VAL A 204 1.99 0.76 -24.71
N THR A 205 3.09 1.34 -24.25
CA THR A 205 4.21 1.71 -25.13
C THR A 205 5.37 0.76 -24.89
N LEU A 206 5.73 -0.03 -25.89
CA LEU A 206 6.90 -0.91 -25.82
C LEU A 206 8.08 -0.32 -26.61
N GLN A 207 9.29 -0.54 -26.10
CA GLN A 207 10.52 -0.23 -26.80
C GLN A 207 11.05 -1.50 -27.45
N THR A 208 11.29 -1.48 -28.76
CA THR A 208 11.85 -2.62 -29.48
C THR A 208 12.77 -2.20 -30.62
N ILE A 209 13.80 -3.01 -30.87
CA ILE A 209 14.66 -2.87 -32.04
C ILE A 209 14.14 -3.66 -33.25
N GLY A 210 13.12 -4.51 -33.06
CA GLY A 210 12.48 -5.30 -34.11
C GLY A 210 12.01 -4.45 -35.29
N ARG A 211 11.99 -5.05 -36.48
CA ARG A 211 11.56 -4.41 -37.74
C ARG A 211 10.80 -5.40 -38.61
N GLY A 212 9.94 -4.89 -39.49
CA GLY A 212 9.13 -5.72 -40.39
C GLY A 212 8.39 -6.82 -39.64
N ALA A 213 8.47 -8.06 -40.15
CA ALA A 213 7.80 -9.21 -39.56
C ALA A 213 8.12 -9.45 -38.06
N ALA A 214 9.33 -9.11 -37.60
CA ALA A 214 9.67 -9.25 -36.18
C ALA A 214 8.93 -8.21 -35.31
N LEU A 215 8.79 -6.98 -35.81
CA LEU A 215 7.97 -5.96 -35.14
C LEU A 215 6.50 -6.37 -35.15
N ASP A 216 6.00 -6.89 -36.28
CA ASP A 216 4.61 -7.33 -36.40
C ASP A 216 4.28 -8.44 -35.41
N ALA A 217 5.19 -9.40 -35.22
CA ALA A 217 5.02 -10.49 -34.25
C ALA A 217 5.02 -9.98 -32.79
N VAL A 218 5.93 -9.06 -32.44
CA VAL A 218 5.97 -8.43 -31.11
C VAL A 218 4.68 -7.65 -30.86
N MET A 219 4.25 -6.84 -31.83
CA MET A 219 3.03 -6.04 -31.75
C MET A 219 1.78 -6.91 -31.62
N ALA A 220 1.67 -8.00 -32.39
CA ALA A 220 0.53 -8.92 -32.31
C ALA A 220 0.40 -9.52 -30.91
N LYS A 221 1.51 -10.01 -30.32
CA LYS A 221 1.50 -10.62 -28.98
C LYS A 221 1.26 -9.60 -27.87
N ALA A 222 1.83 -8.40 -28.01
CA ALA A 222 1.58 -7.30 -27.08
C ALA A 222 0.11 -6.84 -27.15
N GLN A 223 -0.46 -6.76 -28.35
CA GLN A 223 -1.87 -6.43 -28.58
C GLN A 223 -2.78 -7.48 -27.94
N GLU A 224 -2.54 -8.77 -28.15
CA GLU A 224 -3.31 -9.85 -27.54
C GLU A 224 -3.31 -9.75 -26.00
N SER A 225 -2.11 -9.64 -25.40
CA SER A 225 -1.95 -9.52 -23.95
C SER A 225 -2.64 -8.27 -23.40
N THR A 226 -2.58 -7.16 -24.14
CA THR A 226 -3.19 -5.89 -23.77
C THR A 226 -4.70 -5.97 -23.84
N GLN A 227 -5.28 -6.53 -24.91
CA GLN A 227 -6.72 -6.65 -25.06
C GLN A 227 -7.35 -7.63 -24.05
N ALA A 228 -6.60 -8.62 -23.58
CA ALA A 228 -7.03 -9.52 -22.52
C ALA A 228 -7.12 -8.81 -21.15
N ALA A 229 -6.22 -7.86 -20.86
CA ALA A 229 -6.20 -7.11 -19.60
C ALA A 229 -7.12 -5.87 -19.64
N PHE A 230 -7.04 -5.09 -20.72
CA PHE A 230 -7.77 -3.84 -20.90
C PHE A 230 -8.34 -3.78 -22.32
N ARG A 231 -9.59 -4.23 -22.47
CA ARG A 231 -10.27 -4.22 -23.76
C ARG A 231 -10.41 -2.78 -24.29
N GLY A 232 -9.94 -2.56 -25.51
CA GLY A 232 -9.94 -1.26 -26.18
C GLY A 232 -8.72 -0.38 -25.87
N ALA A 233 -7.78 -0.85 -25.06
CA ALA A 233 -6.51 -0.15 -24.83
C ALA A 233 -5.64 -0.09 -26.10
N THR A 234 -4.79 0.93 -26.18
CA THR A 234 -3.91 1.16 -27.33
C THR A 234 -2.52 0.58 -27.08
N VAL A 235 -1.91 0.00 -28.11
CA VAL A 235 -0.51 -0.47 -28.07
C VAL A 235 0.31 0.26 -29.13
N THR A 236 1.44 0.80 -28.72
CA THR A 236 2.40 1.48 -29.60
C THR A 236 3.81 0.94 -29.39
N ALA A 237 4.61 0.96 -30.46
CA ALA A 237 6.02 0.63 -30.40
C ALA A 237 6.87 1.86 -30.72
N VAL A 238 7.92 2.04 -29.95
CA VAL A 238 8.93 3.07 -30.20
C VAL A 238 10.32 2.45 -30.26
N ARG A 239 11.26 3.17 -30.87
CA ARG A 239 12.67 2.78 -30.88
C ARG A 239 13.30 3.15 -29.52
N PRO A 240 14.19 2.31 -28.98
CA PRO A 240 15.04 2.72 -27.86
C PRO A 240 15.87 3.96 -28.27
N PRO A 241 16.18 4.86 -27.31
CA PRO A 241 17.14 5.94 -27.56
C PRO A 241 18.48 5.37 -28.01
N ALA A 242 19.18 6.13 -28.88
CA ALA A 242 20.47 5.76 -29.45
C ALA A 242 21.60 5.77 -28.41
#